data_AF-A0A653H2N4-F1
#
_entry.id   AF-A0A653H2N4-F1
#
_cell.length_a   1.000
_cell.length_b   1.000
_cell.length_c   1.000
_cell.angle_alpha   90.00
_cell.angle_beta   90.00
_cell.angle_gamma   90.00
#
_symmetry.space_group_name_H-M   'P 1'
#
loop_
_entity.id
_entity.type
_entity.pdbx_description
1 polymer ?
#
loop_
_entity_poly.entity_id
_entity_poly.type
_entity_poly.pdbx_seq_one_letter_code
_entity_poly.pdbx_strand_id
1 'polypeptide(L)'
;MFKFPCFRDKKWMEENGTNLKYPDEFLNVYFRPEFLKSYQHTTTYEEKIKHVIKQIKSALFRQAIYKIQNVEVLAMHECKEERVLEKIRKVEGFEKLKISNSKILLDELWTINRCNKKFSYWVRYYEQDKNGYSLSVIPLHIKNIFYLFKYYYF
;
A
#
# COMPACT_ATOMS: atom_id res chain seq x y z
N MET A 1 -9.53 -5.38 -10.77
CA MET A 1 -9.57 -6.15 -9.49
C MET A 1 -8.27 -6.92 -9.34
N PHE A 2 -7.63 -6.87 -8.17
CA PHE A 2 -6.33 -7.51 -7.93
C PHE A 2 -6.48 -8.63 -6.89
N LYS A 3 -5.91 -9.81 -7.16
CA LYS A 3 -5.98 -10.97 -6.26
C LYS A 3 -4.63 -11.21 -5.57
N PHE A 4 -4.67 -11.60 -4.31
CA PHE A 4 -3.47 -11.96 -3.56
C PHE A 4 -3.77 -13.01 -2.47
N PRO A 5 -2.80 -13.89 -2.16
CA PRO A 5 -3.07 -15.08 -1.39
C PRO A 5 -3.28 -14.79 0.10
N CYS A 6 -3.85 -15.77 0.80
CA CYS A 6 -3.98 -15.74 2.25
C CYS A 6 -2.61 -15.66 2.94
N PHE A 7 -1.71 -16.54 2.52
CA PHE A 7 -0.32 -16.67 3.00
C PHE A 7 0.64 -16.44 1.84
N ARG A 8 1.82 -15.91 2.15
CA ARG A 8 2.90 -15.70 1.17
C ARG A 8 3.76 -16.96 1.15
N ASP A 9 3.53 -17.84 0.19
CA ASP A 9 4.42 -18.96 -0.04
C ASP A 9 5.66 -18.52 -0.84
N LYS A 10 6.66 -19.40 -0.90
CA LYS A 10 7.92 -19.12 -1.60
C LYS A 10 7.69 -18.80 -3.08
N LYS A 11 6.79 -19.53 -3.74
CA LYS A 11 6.45 -19.35 -5.16
C LYS A 11 5.88 -17.96 -5.43
N TRP A 12 4.89 -17.54 -4.65
CA TRP A 12 4.28 -16.22 -4.78
C TRP A 12 5.31 -15.12 -4.53
N MET A 13 6.19 -15.29 -3.54
CA MET A 13 7.29 -14.35 -3.28
C MET A 13 8.31 -14.28 -4.41
N GLU A 14 8.61 -15.37 -5.11
CA GLU A 14 9.50 -15.36 -6.28
C GLU A 14 8.86 -14.61 -7.46
N GLU A 15 7.57 -14.83 -7.71
CA GLU A 15 6.83 -14.22 -8.82
C GLU A 15 6.51 -12.74 -8.58
N ASN A 16 6.16 -12.37 -7.34
CA ASN A 16 5.58 -11.07 -6.99
C ASN A 16 6.44 -10.25 -6.03
N GLY A 17 7.54 -10.81 -5.54
CA GLY A 17 8.36 -10.23 -4.48
C GLY A 17 9.05 -8.94 -4.89
N THR A 18 9.43 -8.76 -6.15
CA THR A 18 10.18 -7.57 -6.61
C THR A 18 9.31 -6.59 -7.39
N ASN A 19 8.49 -7.11 -8.32
CA ASN A 19 7.74 -6.30 -9.29
C ASN A 19 6.24 -6.59 -9.20
N LEU A 20 5.64 -6.31 -8.05
CA LEU A 20 4.21 -6.50 -7.87
C LEU A 20 3.44 -5.50 -8.73
N LYS A 21 2.59 -6.03 -9.61
CA LYS A 21 1.68 -5.19 -10.40
C LYS A 21 0.65 -4.56 -9.47
N TYR A 22 0.39 -3.27 -9.67
CA TYR A 22 -0.61 -2.51 -8.93
C TYR A 22 -1.72 -2.02 -9.89
N PRO A 23 -2.96 -1.85 -9.42
CA PRO A 23 -4.04 -1.24 -10.21
C PRO A 23 -3.73 0.21 -10.58
N ASP A 24 -4.25 0.71 -11.70
CA ASP A 24 -4.00 2.10 -12.13
C ASP A 24 -4.56 3.14 -11.16
N GLU A 25 -5.59 2.76 -10.39
CA GLU A 25 -6.19 3.61 -9.35
C GLU A 25 -5.29 3.81 -8.14
N PHE A 26 -4.26 2.97 -7.96
CA PHE A 26 -3.35 3.01 -6.81
C PHE A 26 -2.40 4.21 -6.86
N LEU A 27 -2.42 5.01 -5.79
CA LEU A 27 -1.56 6.16 -5.57
C LEU A 27 -1.48 7.02 -6.83
N ASN A 28 -2.66 7.35 -7.39
CA ASN A 28 -2.77 8.11 -8.63
C ASN A 28 -2.54 9.62 -8.38
N VAL A 29 -1.36 9.93 -7.87
CA VAL A 29 -0.85 11.28 -7.62
C VAL A 29 0.54 11.41 -8.21
N TYR A 30 0.88 12.61 -8.68
CA TYR A 30 2.22 12.92 -9.12
C TYR A 30 3.12 13.15 -7.91
N PHE A 31 4.20 12.38 -7.80
CA PHE A 31 5.28 12.63 -6.85
C PHE A 31 6.62 12.39 -7.53
N ARG A 32 7.65 13.12 -7.11
CA ARG A 32 9.00 13.03 -7.68
C ARG A 32 10.06 13.19 -6.60
N PRO A 33 10.90 12.17 -6.37
CA PRO A 33 12.08 12.29 -5.52
C PRO A 33 12.96 13.49 -5.93
N GLU A 34 13.49 14.22 -4.97
CA GLU A 34 14.29 15.41 -5.23
C GLU A 34 15.59 15.09 -5.97
N PHE A 35 16.22 13.95 -5.68
CA PHE A 35 17.44 13.51 -6.39
C PHE A 35 17.23 13.33 -7.89
N LEU A 36 15.98 13.10 -8.33
CA LEU A 36 15.70 13.05 -9.76
C LEU A 36 15.83 14.45 -10.37
N LYS A 37 15.49 15.54 -9.68
CA LYS A 37 15.45 16.90 -10.26
C LYS A 37 16.77 17.35 -10.91
N SER A 38 17.92 16.82 -10.49
CA SER A 38 19.24 17.14 -11.06
C SER A 38 19.51 16.55 -12.44
N TYR A 39 18.72 15.57 -12.90
CA TYR A 39 18.94 14.86 -14.15
C TYR A 39 18.16 15.47 -15.35
N GLN A 40 17.63 16.68 -15.22
CA GLN A 40 16.75 17.35 -16.21
C GLN A 40 17.31 17.53 -17.64
N HIS A 41 18.58 17.23 -17.89
CA HIS A 41 19.28 17.62 -19.13
C HIS A 41 19.44 16.51 -20.19
N THR A 42 18.80 15.35 -20.07
CA THR A 42 18.93 14.25 -21.07
C THR A 42 17.59 13.75 -21.58
N THR A 43 17.46 13.46 -22.88
CA THR A 43 16.20 13.02 -23.52
C THR A 43 15.71 11.65 -23.02
N THR A 44 16.63 10.80 -22.53
CA THR A 44 16.36 9.49 -21.89
C THR A 44 15.87 9.60 -20.45
N TYR A 45 15.74 10.81 -19.92
CA TYR A 45 15.51 11.07 -18.52
C TYR A 45 14.07 10.80 -18.06
N GLU A 46 13.08 11.14 -18.88
CA GLU A 46 11.67 10.95 -18.53
C GLU A 46 11.32 9.47 -18.34
N GLU A 47 11.89 8.61 -19.17
CA GLU A 47 11.73 7.15 -19.06
C GLU A 47 12.35 6.64 -17.74
N LYS A 48 13.52 7.17 -17.36
CA LYS A 48 14.16 6.83 -16.09
C LYS A 48 13.33 7.30 -14.89
N ILE A 49 12.75 8.51 -14.94
CA ILE A 49 11.81 8.99 -13.91
C ILE A 49 10.61 8.05 -13.82
N LYS A 50 9.96 7.76 -14.94
CA LYS A 50 8.79 6.86 -14.99
C LYS A 50 9.13 5.49 -14.39
N HIS A 51 10.31 4.97 -14.70
CA HIS A 51 10.81 3.70 -14.16
C HIS A 51 10.98 3.75 -12.64
N VAL A 52 11.65 4.77 -12.12
CA VAL A 52 11.86 4.94 -10.67
C VAL A 52 10.53 5.12 -9.93
N ILE A 53 9.62 5.95 -10.45
CA ILE A 53 8.29 6.13 -9.86
C ILE A 53 7.53 4.80 -9.84
N LYS A 54 7.59 4.01 -10.91
CA LYS A 54 6.97 2.68 -10.99
C LYS A 54 7.55 1.71 -9.94
N GLN A 55 8.86 1.73 -9.72
CA GLN A 55 9.50 0.92 -8.68
C GLN A 55 9.03 1.34 -7.28
N ILE A 56 8.96 2.64 -7.00
CA ILE A 56 8.46 3.16 -5.71
C ILE A 56 7.00 2.74 -5.51
N LYS A 57 6.13 2.92 -6.52
CA LYS A 57 4.73 2.50 -6.45
C LYS A 57 4.59 0.99 -6.21
N SER A 58 5.34 0.16 -6.95
CA SER A 58 5.37 -1.30 -6.74
C SER A 58 5.77 -1.66 -5.30
N ALA A 59 6.81 -1.03 -4.77
CA ALA A 59 7.28 -1.27 -3.41
C ALA A 59 6.24 -0.87 -2.35
N LEU A 60 5.60 0.31 -2.51
CA LEU A 60 4.53 0.77 -1.63
C LEU A 60 3.32 -0.15 -1.71
N PHE A 61 2.88 -0.52 -2.92
CA PHE A 61 1.74 -1.43 -3.08
C PHE A 61 1.99 -2.78 -2.40
N ARG A 62 3.18 -3.36 -2.61
CA ARG A 62 3.63 -4.58 -1.94
C ARG A 62 3.62 -4.43 -0.42
N GLN A 63 4.15 -3.32 0.09
CA GLN A 63 4.17 -3.05 1.52
C GLN A 63 2.75 -2.96 2.10
N ALA A 64 1.81 -2.30 1.41
CA ALA A 64 0.42 -2.21 1.83
C ALA A 64 -0.24 -3.59 1.90
N ILE A 65 -0.10 -4.39 0.85
CA ILE A 65 -0.61 -5.77 0.80
C ILE A 65 -0.06 -6.60 1.96
N TYR A 66 1.25 -6.52 2.23
CA TYR A 66 1.87 -7.29 3.32
C TYR A 66 1.34 -6.87 4.69
N LYS A 67 1.17 -5.57 4.93
CA LYS A 67 0.60 -5.08 6.19
C LYS A 67 -0.84 -5.58 6.38
N ILE A 68 -1.65 -5.55 5.33
CA ILE A 68 -3.02 -6.08 5.36
C ILE A 68 -3.02 -7.58 5.65
N GLN A 69 -2.18 -8.35 4.95
CA GLN A 69 -2.04 -9.79 5.18
C GLN A 69 -1.66 -10.10 6.63
N ASN A 70 -0.71 -9.37 7.21
CA ASN A 70 -0.27 -9.60 8.59
C ASN A 70 -1.39 -9.39 9.61
N VAL A 71 -2.15 -8.28 9.50
CA VAL A 71 -3.29 -7.98 10.38
C VAL A 71 -4.35 -9.09 10.28
N GLU A 72 -4.63 -9.53 9.05
CA GLU A 72 -5.68 -10.50 8.79
C GLU A 72 -5.33 -11.95 9.12
N VAL A 73 -4.05 -12.32 9.04
CA VAL A 73 -3.57 -13.65 9.43
C VAL A 73 -3.88 -13.89 10.91
N LEU A 74 -3.73 -12.88 11.76
CA LEU A 74 -4.12 -12.99 13.18
C LEU A 74 -5.64 -12.94 13.39
N ALA A 75 -6.35 -12.12 12.61
CA ALA A 75 -7.76 -11.85 12.84
C ALA A 75 -8.72 -12.97 12.41
N MET A 76 -8.32 -13.76 11.39
CA MET A 76 -9.18 -14.73 10.73
C MET A 76 -8.37 -15.93 10.23
N HIS A 77 -7.93 -16.79 11.16
CA HIS A 77 -7.26 -18.06 10.84
C HIS A 77 -8.13 -19.04 10.02
N GLU A 78 -9.45 -18.87 10.03
CA GLU A 78 -10.40 -19.86 9.53
C GLU A 78 -10.48 -19.93 8.00
N CYS A 79 -10.22 -18.83 7.28
CA CYS A 79 -10.42 -18.81 5.84
C CYS A 79 -9.11 -18.72 5.06
N LYS A 80 -8.83 -19.72 4.21
CA LYS A 80 -7.58 -19.82 3.44
C LYS A 80 -7.68 -19.29 2.01
N GLU A 81 -8.83 -18.76 1.61
CA GLU A 81 -9.09 -18.27 0.26
C GLU A 81 -8.24 -17.03 -0.09
N GLU A 82 -8.10 -16.80 -1.40
CA GLU A 82 -7.49 -15.57 -1.93
C GLU A 82 -8.32 -14.34 -1.55
N ARG A 83 -7.63 -13.21 -1.41
CA ARG A 83 -8.22 -11.90 -1.22
C ARG A 83 -8.38 -11.22 -2.55
N VAL A 84 -9.46 -10.45 -2.68
CA VAL A 84 -9.72 -9.63 -3.84
C VAL A 84 -9.75 -8.17 -3.42
N LEU A 85 -8.79 -7.37 -3.88
CA LEU A 85 -8.86 -5.92 -3.83
C LEU A 85 -9.91 -5.48 -4.85
N GLU A 86 -11.12 -5.20 -4.35
CA GLU A 86 -12.27 -4.83 -5.16
C GLU A 86 -12.20 -3.37 -5.60
N LYS A 87 -11.83 -2.47 -4.68
CA LYS A 87 -11.90 -1.04 -4.91
C LYS A 87 -10.86 -0.26 -4.12
N ILE A 88 -10.25 0.72 -4.78
CA ILE A 88 -9.44 1.78 -4.17
C ILE A 88 -10.21 3.09 -4.39
N ARG A 89 -10.37 3.90 -3.35
CA ARG A 89 -10.95 5.24 -3.45
C ARG A 89 -10.05 6.24 -2.75
N LYS A 90 -9.73 7.36 -3.42
CA LYS A 90 -9.15 8.52 -2.73
C LYS A 90 -10.16 9.06 -1.72
N VAL A 91 -9.67 9.44 -0.54
CA VAL A 91 -10.50 10.08 0.49
C VAL A 91 -9.88 11.42 0.84
N GLU A 92 -10.72 12.45 0.94
CA GLU A 92 -10.31 13.80 1.33
C GLU A 92 -10.78 14.07 2.77
N GLY A 93 -10.04 14.90 3.50
CA GLY A 93 -10.41 15.34 4.85
C GLY A 93 -9.80 14.57 6.03
N PHE A 94 -9.30 13.35 5.82
CA PHE A 94 -8.59 12.60 6.87
C PHE A 94 -7.20 13.17 7.16
N GLU A 95 -6.61 13.93 6.22
CA GLU A 95 -5.29 14.58 6.32
C GLU A 95 -5.10 15.42 7.59
N LYS A 96 -6.20 15.89 8.19
CA LYS A 96 -6.21 16.67 9.44
C LYS A 96 -5.79 15.87 10.67
N LEU A 97 -5.97 14.55 10.65
CA LEU A 97 -5.51 13.64 11.72
C LEU A 97 -4.01 13.39 11.56
N LYS A 98 -3.16 14.29 12.05
CA LYS A 98 -1.70 14.09 12.01
C LYS A 98 -1.28 13.02 13.02
N ILE A 99 -0.93 11.85 12.51
CA ILE A 99 -0.34 10.74 13.28
C ILE A 99 1.19 10.91 13.37
N SER A 100 1.79 11.68 12.45
CA SER A 100 3.23 11.91 12.34
C SER A 100 3.51 13.34 11.85
N ASN A 101 4.74 13.82 12.07
CA ASN A 101 5.26 15.05 11.48
C ASN A 101 5.57 14.93 9.98
N SER A 102 5.52 13.72 9.41
CA SER A 102 5.73 13.48 7.99
C SER A 102 4.64 14.13 7.13
N LYS A 103 5.03 14.58 5.93
CA LYS A 103 4.08 15.18 4.98
C LYS A 103 3.18 14.09 4.40
N ILE A 104 1.88 14.27 4.52
CA ILE A 104 0.88 13.36 3.96
C ILE A 104 0.76 13.64 2.46
N LEU A 105 0.85 12.59 1.64
CA LEU A 105 0.69 12.68 0.19
C LEU A 105 -0.75 12.43 -0.24
N LEU A 106 -1.36 11.40 0.35
CA LEU A 106 -2.67 10.92 -0.05
C LEU A 106 -3.25 10.00 1.03
N ASP A 107 -4.57 10.02 1.13
CA ASP A 107 -5.36 9.01 1.84
C ASP A 107 -6.21 8.21 0.84
N GLU A 108 -6.18 6.88 0.98
CA GLU A 108 -6.99 5.94 0.20
C GLU A 108 -7.77 5.00 1.11
N LEU A 109 -8.99 4.66 0.67
CA LEU A 109 -9.81 3.62 1.26
C LEU A 109 -9.84 2.41 0.33
N TRP A 110 -9.32 1.31 0.84
CA TRP A 110 -9.26 0.04 0.13
C TRP A 110 -10.38 -0.88 0.63
N THR A 111 -11.14 -1.43 -0.30
CA THR A 111 -12.15 -2.46 -0.04
C THR A 111 -11.61 -3.80 -0.51
N ILE A 112 -11.44 -4.72 0.44
CA ILE A 112 -10.96 -6.07 0.20
C ILE A 112 -12.08 -7.05 0.52
N ASN A 113 -12.36 -7.92 -0.43
CA ASN A 113 -13.27 -9.04 -0.23
C ASN A 113 -12.46 -10.30 0.06
N ARG A 114 -12.88 -10.99 1.11
CA ARG A 114 -12.34 -12.27 1.54
C ARG A 114 -13.48 -13.10 2.12
N CYS A 115 -13.70 -14.27 1.55
CA CYS A 115 -14.69 -15.24 2.03
C CYS A 115 -16.09 -14.62 2.14
N ASN A 116 -16.48 -13.91 1.08
CA ASN A 116 -17.73 -13.16 0.95
C ASN A 116 -17.96 -12.07 2.00
N LYS A 117 -16.91 -11.63 2.69
CA LYS A 117 -16.94 -10.50 3.63
C LYS A 117 -16.07 -9.36 3.13
N LYS A 118 -16.57 -8.14 3.27
CA LYS A 118 -15.89 -6.92 2.84
C LYS A 118 -15.23 -6.22 4.02
N PHE A 119 -13.93 -6.02 3.89
CA PHE A 119 -13.09 -5.33 4.85
C PHE A 119 -12.60 -4.02 4.24
N SER A 120 -12.68 -2.95 5.03
CA SER A 120 -12.19 -1.65 4.63
C SER A 120 -10.90 -1.32 5.36
N TYR A 121 -9.91 -0.85 4.62
CA TYR A 121 -8.61 -0.44 5.12
C TYR A 121 -8.35 0.99 4.69
N TRP A 122 -7.98 1.82 5.65
CA TRP A 122 -7.48 3.14 5.39
C TRP A 122 -5.96 3.06 5.19
N VAL A 123 -5.52 3.40 3.98
CA VAL A 123 -4.13 3.43 3.58
C VAL A 123 -3.70 4.87 3.41
N ARG A 124 -2.67 5.28 4.15
CA ARG A 124 -2.14 6.64 4.12
C ARG A 124 -0.70 6.61 3.66
N TYR A 125 -0.35 7.51 2.75
CA TYR A 125 0.98 7.63 2.17
C TYR A 125 1.68 8.88 2.68
N TYR A 126 2.96 8.72 3.00
CA TYR A 126 3.80 9.79 3.53
C TYR A 126 5.03 10.00 2.65
N GLU A 127 5.39 11.26 2.52
CA GLU A 127 6.72 11.71 2.13
C GLU A 127 7.51 11.89 3.44
N GLN A 128 8.45 10.97 3.71
CA GLN A 128 9.22 10.96 4.96
C GLN A 128 10.33 12.00 4.92
N ASP A 129 11.01 12.10 3.78
CA ASP A 129 12.00 13.10 3.44
C ASP A 129 11.88 13.42 1.94
N LYS A 130 12.88 14.12 1.38
CA LYS A 130 12.89 14.55 -0.02
C LYS A 130 12.97 13.39 -1.04
N ASN A 131 13.25 12.16 -0.60
CA ASN A 131 13.51 11.01 -1.48
C ASN A 131 12.80 9.71 -1.05
N GLY A 132 12.22 9.68 0.15
CA GLY A 132 11.72 8.51 0.84
C GLY A 132 10.21 8.56 1.01
N TYR A 133 9.58 7.42 0.70
CA TYR A 133 8.13 7.25 0.74
C TYR A 133 7.78 6.08 1.65
N SER A 134 6.72 6.24 2.44
CA SER A 134 6.21 5.18 3.28
C SER A 134 4.69 5.21 3.36
N LEU A 135 4.12 4.20 4.00
CA LEU A 135 2.68 4.11 4.20
C LEU A 135 2.29 3.52 5.55
N SER A 136 1.11 3.89 6.03
CA SER A 136 0.41 3.23 7.12
C SER A 136 -0.88 2.58 6.62
N VAL A 137 -1.23 1.43 7.17
CA VAL A 137 -2.49 0.74 6.90
C VAL A 137 -3.22 0.60 8.22
N ILE A 138 -4.47 1.05 8.28
CA ILE A 138 -5.33 0.97 9.45
C ILE A 138 -6.63 0.28 9.03
N PRO A 139 -6.97 -0.90 9.58
CA PRO A 139 -8.28 -1.50 9.33
C PRO A 139 -9.38 -0.65 9.98
N LEU A 140 -10.55 -0.58 9.35
CA LEU A 140 -11.70 0.15 9.92
C LEU A 140 -12.63 -0.74 10.76
N HIS A 141 -12.48 -2.06 10.67
CA HIS A 141 -13.25 -3.00 11.49
C HIS A 141 -12.62 -3.15 12.87
N ILE A 142 -13.41 -2.94 13.93
CA ILE A 142 -12.96 -2.95 15.34
C ILE A 142 -12.17 -4.24 15.67
N LYS A 143 -12.67 -5.40 15.25
CA LYS A 143 -11.98 -6.68 15.45
C LYS A 143 -10.56 -6.65 14.86
N ASN A 144 -10.40 -6.12 13.65
CA ASN A 144 -9.12 -6.05 12.96
C ASN A 144 -8.19 -4.98 13.57
N ILE A 145 -8.74 -3.90 14.14
CA ILE A 145 -7.96 -2.89 14.87
C ILE A 145 -7.26 -3.52 16.07
N PHE A 146 -7.96 -4.35 16.85
CA PHE A 146 -7.36 -5.08 17.97
C PHE A 146 -6.17 -5.95 17.52
N TYR A 147 -6.32 -6.68 16.42
CA TYR A 147 -5.22 -7.51 15.88
C TYR A 147 -4.07 -6.69 15.29
N LEU A 148 -4.34 -5.50 14.74
CA LEU A 148 -3.29 -4.58 14.33
C LEU A 148 -2.42 -4.16 15.52
N PHE A 149 -3.03 -3.79 16.65
CA PHE A 149 -2.29 -3.47 17.87
C PHE A 149 -1.48 -4.67 18.37
N LYS A 150 -2.08 -5.86 18.38
CA LYS A 150 -1.40 -7.10 18.79
C LYS A 150 -0.21 -7.49 17.91
N TYR A 151 -0.18 -7.12 16.62
CA TYR A 151 0.92 -7.51 15.72
C TYR A 151 2.06 -6.48 15.68
N TYR A 152 1.71 -5.18 15.76
CA TYR A 152 2.67 -4.10 15.49
C TYR A 152 3.15 -3.36 16.74
N TYR A 153 2.46 -3.50 17.88
CA TYR A 153 2.75 -2.71 19.09
C TYR A 153 2.93 -3.54 20.36
N PHE A 154 2.48 -4.79 20.38
CA PHE A 154 2.67 -5.76 21.47
C PHE A 154 3.36 -7.00 20.93
#